data_AF-A0A658NK70-F1
#
_entry.id   AF-A0A658NK70-F1
#
_cell.length_a   1.000
_cell.length_b   1.000
_cell.length_c   1.000
_cell.angle_alpha   90.00
_cell.angle_beta   90.00
_cell.angle_gamma   90.00
#
_symmetry.space_group_name_H-M   'P 1'
#
loop_
_entity.id
_entity.type
_entity.pdbx_description
1 polymer ?
#
loop_
_entity_poly.entity_id
_entity_poly.type
_entity_poly.pdbx_seq_one_letter_code
_entity_poly.pdbx_strand_id
1 'polypeptide(L)'
;PASIDSCKIGGILANNASGMCCGVAENSYKTLEELRLVFADGTILDTGDDASRRAFREKHPEIIGGLEDLRRQVMAAPELEA
;
A
#
# COMPACT_ATOMS: atom_id res chain seq x y z
N PRO A 1 -6.06 -9.97 -12.68
CA PRO A 1 -7.39 -10.05 -12.01
C PRO A 1 -8.49 -10.53 -12.98
N ALA A 2 -9.62 -11.04 -12.49
CA ALA A 2 -10.74 -11.48 -13.34
C ALA A 2 -11.32 -10.35 -14.23
N SER A 3 -11.11 -9.10 -13.82
CA SER A 3 -11.51 -7.89 -14.54
C SER A 3 -10.43 -7.31 -15.45
N ILE A 4 -9.35 -8.05 -15.76
CA ILE A 4 -8.16 -7.49 -16.43
C ILE A 4 -8.46 -6.75 -17.75
N ASP A 5 -9.46 -7.21 -18.51
CA ASP A 5 -9.83 -6.60 -19.81
C ASP A 5 -10.68 -5.32 -19.67
N SER A 6 -11.21 -5.02 -18.49
CA SER A 6 -12.15 -3.90 -18.27
C SER A 6 -11.70 -2.90 -17.20
N CYS A 7 -10.85 -3.31 -16.26
CA CYS A 7 -10.39 -2.45 -15.18
C CYS A 7 -9.26 -1.50 -15.61
N LYS A 8 -9.22 -0.32 -15.00
CA LYS A 8 -8.12 0.65 -15.18
C LYS A 8 -6.96 0.32 -14.24
N ILE A 9 -5.73 0.64 -14.66
CA ILE A 9 -4.52 0.42 -13.87
C ILE A 9 -4.64 1.00 -12.45
N GLY A 10 -5.20 2.20 -12.30
CA GLY A 10 -5.40 2.80 -10.97
C GLY A 10 -6.29 1.96 -10.05
N GLY A 11 -7.34 1.33 -10.58
CA GLY A 11 -8.19 0.42 -9.82
C GLY A 11 -7.50 -0.91 -9.49
N ILE A 12 -6.66 -1.41 -10.42
CA ILE A 12 -5.83 -2.60 -10.16
C ILE A 12 -4.87 -2.34 -9.00
N LEU A 13 -4.18 -1.19 -9.03
CA LEU A 13 -3.23 -0.78 -8.01
C LEU A 13 -3.93 -0.51 -6.69
N ALA A 14 -4.98 0.31 -6.64
CA ALA A 14 -5.65 0.66 -5.39
C ALA A 14 -6.20 -0.56 -4.61
N ASN A 15 -6.51 -1.65 -5.31
CA ASN A 15 -7.10 -2.85 -4.73
C ASN A 15 -6.16 -4.07 -4.66
N ASN A 16 -4.86 -3.90 -4.98
CA ASN A 16 -3.91 -5.02 -5.12
C ASN A 16 -4.48 -6.18 -5.99
N ALA A 17 -5.12 -5.85 -7.11
CA ALA A 17 -5.89 -6.81 -7.89
C ALA A 17 -4.98 -7.61 -8.84
N SER A 18 -4.16 -8.53 -8.33
CA SER A 18 -3.31 -9.40 -9.15
C SER A 18 -4.06 -10.64 -9.68
N GLY A 19 -4.99 -11.17 -8.89
CA GLY A 19 -5.71 -12.43 -9.18
C GLY A 19 -4.99 -13.66 -8.61
N MET A 20 -5.71 -14.77 -8.43
CA MET A 20 -5.20 -15.94 -7.70
C MET A 20 -3.95 -16.58 -8.31
N CYS A 21 -3.72 -16.42 -9.63
CA CYS A 21 -2.58 -17.04 -10.32
C CYS A 21 -1.22 -16.42 -9.97
N CYS A 22 -1.18 -15.17 -9.50
CA CYS A 22 0.08 -14.41 -9.33
C CYS A 22 0.58 -14.40 -7.86
N GLY A 23 -0.27 -14.79 -6.91
CA GLY A 23 0.06 -14.76 -5.47
C GLY A 23 0.62 -13.41 -5.00
N VAL A 24 1.61 -13.47 -4.10
CA VAL A 24 2.37 -12.30 -3.61
C VAL A 24 3.67 -12.05 -4.38
N ALA A 25 4.09 -13.00 -5.22
CA ALA A 25 5.37 -12.95 -5.94
C ALA A 25 5.29 -12.03 -7.17
N GLU A 26 4.22 -12.15 -7.96
CA GLU A 26 4.05 -11.39 -9.21
C GLU A 26 2.92 -10.36 -9.10
N ASN A 27 2.83 -9.68 -7.96
CA ASN A 27 1.87 -8.59 -7.81
C ASN A 27 2.42 -7.27 -8.37
N SER A 28 1.51 -6.36 -8.74
CA SER A 28 1.85 -5.04 -9.27
C SER A 28 2.56 -4.13 -8.25
N TYR A 29 2.52 -4.45 -6.95
CA TYR A 29 3.22 -3.66 -5.93
C TYR A 29 4.73 -3.85 -5.99
N LYS A 30 5.21 -4.96 -6.56
CA LYS A 30 6.65 -5.19 -6.80
C LYS A 30 7.24 -4.28 -7.87
N THR A 31 6.41 -3.64 -8.70
CA THR A 31 6.86 -2.75 -9.79
C THR A 31 6.66 -1.27 -9.45
N LEU A 32 6.23 -0.93 -8.23
CA LEU A 32 6.01 0.44 -7.82
C LEU A 32 7.31 1.04 -7.29
N GLU A 33 7.69 2.19 -7.85
CA GLU A 33 8.76 3.03 -7.32
C GLU A 33 8.18 4.06 -6.33
N GLU A 34 7.16 4.80 -6.76
CA GLU A 34 6.55 5.88 -6.00
C GLU A 34 5.03 5.94 -6.20
N LEU A 35 4.30 6.50 -5.22
CA LEU A 35 2.86 6.68 -5.22
C LEU A 35 2.50 8.07 -4.68
N ARG A 36 1.54 8.72 -5.33
CA ARG A 36 0.85 9.90 -4.79
C ARG A 36 -0.58 9.54 -4.41
N LEU A 37 -0.88 9.68 -3.13
CA LEU A 37 -2.15 9.32 -2.49
C LEU A 37 -2.86 10.59 -2.03
N VAL A 38 -4.18 10.63 -2.21
CA VAL A 38 -5.05 11.70 -1.69
C VAL A 38 -6.01 11.10 -0.69
N PHE A 39 -5.92 11.53 0.56
CA PHE A 39 -6.75 11.06 1.65
C PHE A 39 -8.08 11.83 1.71
N ALA A 40 -9.06 11.26 2.40
CA ALA A 40 -10.42 11.82 2.48
C ALA A 40 -10.47 13.23 3.11
N ASP A 41 -9.50 13.57 3.95
CA ASP A 41 -9.35 14.89 4.56
C ASP A 41 -8.60 15.90 3.67
N GLY A 42 -8.26 15.50 2.44
CA GLY A 42 -7.49 16.29 1.48
C GLY A 42 -5.98 16.22 1.66
N THR A 43 -5.46 15.44 2.60
CA THR A 43 -4.01 15.24 2.73
C THR A 43 -3.44 14.54 1.50
N ILE A 44 -2.33 15.07 0.99
CA ILE A 44 -1.57 14.43 -0.08
C ILE A 44 -0.33 13.79 0.53
N LEU A 45 -0.16 12.49 0.30
CA LEU A 45 1.09 11.78 0.57
C LEU A 45 1.73 11.43 -0.77
N ASP A 46 2.90 11.99 -1.03
CA ASP A 46 3.78 11.58 -2.10
C ASP A 46 4.93 10.76 -1.52
N THR A 47 5.02 9.47 -1.87
CA THR A 47 6.04 8.59 -1.31
C THR A 47 7.41 8.81 -1.94
N GLY A 48 7.52 9.53 -3.06
CA GLY A 48 8.78 9.95 -3.67
C GLY A 48 9.38 11.20 -3.05
N ASP A 49 8.61 11.94 -2.25
CA ASP A 49 9.03 13.20 -1.64
C ASP A 49 9.21 13.07 -0.12
N ASP A 50 10.45 13.19 0.34
CA ASP A 50 10.80 13.15 1.76
C ASP A 50 10.12 14.23 2.60
N ALA A 51 9.87 15.42 2.03
CA ALA A 51 9.14 16.47 2.73
C ALA A 51 7.67 16.09 2.91
N SER A 52 7.05 15.54 1.86
CA SER A 52 5.67 15.03 1.93
C SER A 52 5.55 13.89 2.96
N ARG A 53 6.48 12.92 2.96
CA ARG A 53 6.51 11.81 3.93
C ARG A 53 6.62 12.29 5.37
N ARG A 54 7.46 13.30 5.63
CA ARG A 54 7.60 13.90 6.97
C ARG A 54 6.33 14.61 7.41
N ALA A 55 5.77 15.47 6.56
CA ALA A 55 4.53 16.18 6.84
C ALA A 55 3.36 15.20 7.10
N PHE A 56 3.29 14.11 6.34
CA PHE A 56 2.29 13.07 6.56
C PHE A 56 2.45 12.36 7.90
N ARG A 57 3.69 12.04 8.31
CA ARG A 57 3.95 11.42 9.62
C ARG A 57 3.54 12.33 10.78
N GLU A 58 3.73 13.64 10.63
CA GLU A 58 3.30 14.63 11.63
C GLU A 58 1.77 14.80 11.67
N LYS A 59 1.11 14.76 10.49
CA LYS A 59 -0.33 14.98 10.38
C LYS A 59 -1.19 13.74 10.70
N HIS A 60 -0.71 12.55 10.34
CA HIS A 60 -1.41 11.27 10.53
C HIS A 60 -0.55 10.24 11.28
N PRO A 61 -0.07 10.55 12.50
CA PRO A 61 0.74 9.62 13.28
C PRO A 61 0.01 8.30 13.58
N GLU A 62 -1.32 8.33 13.68
CA GLU A 62 -2.18 7.17 13.94
C GLU A 62 -2.14 6.14 12.81
N ILE A 63 -2.07 6.58 11.55
CA ILE A 63 -2.00 5.68 10.39
C ILE A 63 -0.66 4.93 10.41
N ILE A 64 0.43 5.66 10.65
CA ILE A 64 1.76 5.07 10.68
C ILE A 64 1.91 4.11 11.87
N GLY A 65 1.45 4.53 13.07
CA GLY A 65 1.45 3.66 14.25
C GLY A 65 0.63 2.38 14.05
N GLY A 66 -0.56 2.49 13.45
CA GLY A 66 -1.39 1.33 13.12
C GLY A 66 -0.70 0.35 12.15
N LEU A 67 0.01 0.85 11.14
CA LEU A 67 0.80 0.02 10.22
C LEU A 67 1.98 -0.66 10.93
N GLU A 68 2.67 0.05 11.81
CA GLU A 68 3.76 -0.51 12.62
C GLU A 68 3.25 -1.61 13.57
N ASP A 69 2.07 -1.43 14.16
CA ASP A 69 1.41 -2.41 15.02
C ASP A 69 1.00 -3.66 14.25
N LEU A 70 0.39 -3.50 13.08
CA LEU A 70 0.05 -4.61 12.20
C LEU A 70 1.31 -5.41 11.81
N ARG A 71 2.39 -4.71 11.45
CA ARG A 71 3.67 -5.36 11.17
C ARG A 71 4.18 -6.14 12.37
N ARG A 72 4.12 -5.58 13.58
CA ARG A 72 4.53 -6.29 14.80
C ARG A 72 3.70 -7.54 15.04
N GLN A 73 2.38 -7.48 14.84
CA GLN A 73 1.49 -8.63 15.00
C GLN A 73 1.83 -9.75 14.01
N VAL A 74 2.04 -9.41 12.73
CA VAL A 74 2.43 -10.38 11.69
C VAL A 74 3.77 -11.04 12.03
N MET A 75 4.78 -10.25 12.41
CA MET A 75 6.10 -10.78 12.76
C MET A 75 6.12 -11.59 14.06
N ALA A 76 5.13 -11.41 14.93
CA ALA A 76 4.99 -12.16 16.18
C ALA A 76 4.22 -13.48 16.02
N ALA A 77 3.66 -13.74 14.83
CA ALA A 77 2.90 -14.94 14.49
C ALA A 77 3.73 -15.81 13.52
N PRO A 78 4.51 -16.79 14.00
CA PRO A 78 5.39 -17.61 13.17
C PRO A 78 4.67 -18.34 12.03
N GLU A 79 3.38 -18.67 12.21
CA GLU A 79 2.52 -19.26 11.20
C GLU A 79 2.22 -18.32 10.01
N LEU A 80 2.51 -17.03 10.15
CA LEU A 80 2.38 -16.00 9.10
C LEU A 80 3.73 -15.59 8.49
N GLU A 81 4.85 -16.13 8.96
CA GLU A 81 6.14 -15.98 8.27
C GLU A 81 6.10 -16.72 6.93
N ALA A 82 6.47 -16.01 5.86
CA ALA A 82 6.46 -16.49 4.48
C ALA A 82 7.75 -17.24 4.09
#